data_AF-A0A7J2M7S9-F1
#
_entry.id   AF-A0A7J2M7S9-F1
#
_cell.length_a   1.000
_cell.length_b   1.000
_cell.length_c   1.000
_cell.angle_alpha   90.00
_cell.angle_beta   90.00
_cell.angle_gamma   90.00
#
_symmetry.space_group_name_H-M   'P 1'
#
loop_
_entity.id
_entity.type
_entity.pdbx_description
1 polymer ?
#
loop_
_entity_poly.entity_id
_entity_poly.type
_entity_poly.pdbx_seq_one_letter_code
_entity_poly.pdbx_strand_id
1 'polypeptide(L)' 'MPAPHGGKLVNRIDPTVDTADMPVIAIGRELAHDIENITNGVFSPLEGFMCHEDFRSVLDHMRLADDT' A
#
# COMPACT_ATOMS: atom_id res chain seq x y z
N MET A 1 2.28 -15.39 -16.72
CA MET A 1 1.67 -14.34 -15.86
C MET A 1 2.42 -13.05 -16.13
N PRO A 2 1.75 -11.89 -16.23
CA PRO A 2 2.45 -10.61 -16.37
C PRO A 2 3.34 -10.33 -15.16
N ALA A 3 4.41 -9.56 -15.37
CA ALA A 3 5.25 -9.10 -14.26
C ALA A 3 4.47 -8.10 -13.39
N PRO A 4 4.72 -8.07 -12.07
CA PRO A 4 4.15 -7.04 -11.20
C PRO A 4 4.62 -5.65 -11.64
N HIS A 5 3.77 -4.65 -11.41
CA HIS A 5 4.12 -3.26 -11.66
C HIS A 5 5.28 -2.82 -10.75
N GLY A 6 6.18 -1.97 -11.27
CA GLY A 6 7.46 -1.66 -10.61
C GLY A 6 8.46 -2.83 -10.53
N GLY A 7 8.17 -4.00 -11.13
CA GLY A 7 9.07 -5.16 -11.16
C GLY A 7 9.15 -5.94 -9.84
N LYS A 8 8.38 -5.54 -8.82
CA LYS A 8 8.35 -6.16 -7.49
C LYS A 8 6.92 -6.39 -7.05
N LEU A 9 6.61 -7.61 -6.60
CA LEU A 9 5.36 -7.88 -5.88
C LEU A 9 5.60 -7.64 -4.39
N VAL A 10 4.82 -6.75 -3.79
CA VAL A 10 4.91 -6.40 -2.37
C VAL A 10 3.86 -7.20 -1.59
N ASN A 11 4.29 -8.18 -0.80
CA ASN A 11 3.41 -8.91 0.12
C ASN A 11 3.75 -8.49 1.57
N ARG A 12 2.76 -7.95 2.29
CA ARG A 12 2.92 -7.38 3.64
C ARG A 12 2.16 -8.17 4.70
N ILE A 13 1.67 -9.36 4.36
CA ILE A 13 1.00 -10.25 5.32
C ILE A 13 2.06 -10.97 6.13
N ASP A 14 2.14 -10.63 7.42
CA ASP A 14 2.99 -11.32 8.40
C ASP A 14 2.15 -11.70 9.63
N PRO A 15 1.78 -12.98 9.81
CA PRO A 15 0.99 -13.44 10.95
C PRO A 15 1.78 -13.51 12.26
N THR A 16 3.09 -13.25 12.24
CA THR A 16 3.96 -13.30 13.43
C THR A 16 4.04 -11.98 14.17
N VAL A 17 3.50 -10.90 13.59
CA VAL A 17 3.49 -9.56 14.21
C VAL A 17 2.49 -9.53 15.36
N ASP A 18 2.97 -9.26 16.58
CA ASP A 18 2.13 -9.00 17.73
C ASP A 18 1.60 -7.55 17.68
N THR A 19 0.28 -7.40 17.73
CA THR A 19 -0.43 -6.12 17.64
C THR A 19 -1.22 -5.79 18.90
N ALA A 20 -1.11 -6.61 19.97
CA ALA A 20 -1.98 -6.54 21.14
C ALA A 20 -1.98 -5.16 21.85
N ASP A 21 -0.83 -4.49 21.92
CA ASP A 21 -0.67 -3.21 22.61
C ASP A 21 -0.67 -1.99 21.66
N MET A 22 -1.00 -2.18 20.39
CA MET A 22 -0.97 -1.09 19.41
C MET A 22 -2.23 -0.21 19.47
N PRO A 23 -2.11 1.11 19.22
CA PRO A 23 -3.28 1.97 19.04
C PRO A 23 -4.18 1.47 17.91
N VAL A 24 -5.48 1.43 18.16
CA VAL A 24 -6.48 0.99 17.18
C VAL A 24 -7.21 2.19 16.59
N ILE A 25 -7.33 2.22 15.27
CA ILE A 25 -8.10 3.21 14.52
C ILE A 25 -9.24 2.49 13.81
N ALA A 26 -10.49 2.88 14.10
CA ALA A 26 -11.65 2.34 13.40
C ALA A 26 -11.71 2.93 11.97
N ILE A 27 -11.90 2.06 10.98
CA ILE A 27 -11.93 2.43 9.57
C ILE A 27 -13.24 1.98 8.91
N GLY A 28 -13.62 2.64 7.82
CA GLY A 28 -14.73 2.22 6.98
C GLY A 28 -14.37 1.05 6.07
N ARG A 29 -15.39 0.47 5.43
CA ARG A 29 -15.22 -0.68 4.52
C ARG A 29 -14.30 -0.38 3.33
N GLU A 30 -14.42 0.79 2.72
CA GLU A 30 -13.60 1.11 1.54
C GLU A 30 -12.12 1.17 1.86
N LEU A 31 -11.77 1.85 2.97
CA LEU A 31 -10.39 1.90 3.44
C LEU A 31 -9.87 0.51 3.83
N ALA A 32 -10.71 -0.37 4.35
CA ALA A 32 -10.34 -1.75 4.62
C ALA A 32 -9.98 -2.52 3.33
N HIS A 33 -10.74 -2.33 2.24
CA HIS A 33 -10.40 -2.93 0.94
C HIS A 33 -9.08 -2.37 0.38
N ASP A 34 -8.81 -1.08 0.54
CA ASP A 34 -7.54 -0.48 0.12
C ASP A 34 -6.36 -1.11 0.88
N ILE A 35 -6.51 -1.31 2.20
CA ILE A 35 -5.50 -2.00 3.02
C ILE A 35 -5.31 -3.45 2.55
N GLU A 36 -6.39 -4.17 2.22
CA GLU A 36 -6.30 -5.53 1.66
C GLU A 36 -5.55 -5.54 0.32
N ASN A 37 -5.81 -4.57 -0.56
CA ASN A 37 -5.12 -4.46 -1.85
C ASN A 37 -3.62 -4.15 -1.68
N ILE A 38 -3.26 -3.26 -0.75
CA ILE A 38 -1.86 -2.97 -0.42
C ILE A 38 -1.18 -4.21 0.15
N THR A 39 -1.81 -4.87 1.13
CA THR A 39 -1.18 -5.99 1.86
C THR A 39 -0.97 -7.23 1.01
N ASN A 40 -1.90 -7.52 0.09
CA ASN A 40 -1.80 -8.63 -0.86
C ASN A 40 -0.93 -8.30 -2.10
N GLY A 41 -0.49 -7.04 -2.25
CA GLY A 41 0.35 -6.62 -3.36
C GLY A 41 -0.38 -6.31 -4.67
N VAL A 42 -1.71 -6.17 -4.64
CA VAL A 42 -2.51 -5.72 -5.80
C VAL A 42 -2.07 -4.33 -6.25
N PHE A 43 -1.69 -3.46 -5.31
CA PHE A 43 -1.18 -2.12 -5.57
C PHE A 43 0.34 -2.02 -5.64
N SER A 44 1.05 -3.13 -5.83
CA SER A 44 2.50 -3.08 -6.03
C SER A 44 2.86 -2.06 -7.13
N PRO A 45 3.87 -1.21 -6.93
CA PRO A 45 4.91 -1.30 -5.90
C PRO A 45 4.60 -0.58 -4.56
N LEU A 46 3.39 -0.07 -4.37
CA LEU A 46 3.01 0.65 -3.15
C LEU A 46 3.15 -0.26 -1.91
N GLU A 47 3.87 0.21 -0.88
CA GLU A 47 4.13 -0.56 0.36
C GLU A 47 3.25 -0.15 1.56
N GLY A 48 2.42 0.89 1.41
CA GLY A 48 1.60 1.45 2.48
C GLY A 48 0.72 2.60 1.98
N PHE A 49 0.13 3.36 2.89
CA PHE A 49 -0.52 4.61 2.50
C PHE A 49 0.49 5.58 1.90
N MET A 50 0.10 6.30 0.84
CA MET A 50 0.93 7.32 0.21
C MET A 50 1.30 8.41 1.21
N CYS A 51 2.59 8.74 1.27
CA CYS A 51 3.05 9.93 1.96
C CYS A 51 2.72 11.20 1.13
N HIS A 52 3.00 12.38 1.69
CA HIS A 52 2.70 13.64 1.02
C HIS A 52 3.34 13.75 -0.38
N GLU A 53 4.60 13.31 -0.52
CA GLU A 53 5.35 13.39 -1.78
C GLU A 53 4.76 12.46 -2.84
N ASP A 54 4.47 11.20 -2.48
CA ASP A 54 3.79 10.25 -3.36
C ASP A 54 2.44 10.79 -3.81
N PHE A 55 1.64 11.28 -2.87
CA PHE A 55 0.31 11.80 -3.14
C PHE A 55 0.36 13.00 -4.10
N ARG A 56 1.31 13.93 -3.90
CA ARG A 56 1.50 15.08 -4.79
C ARG A 56 1.95 14.66 -6.18
N SER A 57 2.94 13.77 -6.26
CA SER A 57 3.41 13.23 -7.54
C SER A 57 2.30 12.52 -8.31
N VAL A 58 1.45 11.74 -7.63
CA VAL A 58 0.32 11.07 -8.28
C VAL A 58 -0.70 12.08 -8.80
N LEU A 59 -1.01 13.14 -8.06
CA LEU A 59 -1.94 14.17 -8.53
C LEU A 59 -1.42 14.93 -9.76
N ASP A 60 -0.12 15.26 -9.76
CA ASP A 60 0.47 16.11 -10.80
C ASP A 60 0.97 15.30 -12.02
N HIS A 61 1.37 14.05 -11.81
CA HIS A 61 2.11 13.24 -12.79
C HIS A 61 1.56 11.82 -12.98
N MET A 62 0.54 11.39 -12.22
CA MET A 62 -0.01 10.03 -12.24
C MET A 62 1.05 8.94 -11.95
N ARG A 63 2.07 9.28 -11.15
CA ARG A 63 3.22 8.42 -10.81
C ARG A 63 3.59 8.59 -9.34
N LEU A 64 4.10 7.54 -8.71
CA LEU A 64 4.69 7.65 -7.37
C LEU A 64 5.95 8.52 -7.41
N ALA A 65 6.40 9.00 -6.25
CA ALA A 65 7.53 9.94 -6.19
C ALA A 65 8.86 9.32 -6.66
N ASP A 66 9.00 7.99 -6.60
CA ASP A 66 10.16 7.23 -7.08
C ASP A 66 10.09 6.87 -8.58
N ASP A 67 9.16 7.49 -9.31
CA ASP A 67 8.91 7.23 -10.72
C ASP A 67 8.49 5.76 -10.99
N THR A 68 7.78 5.15 -10.05
CA THR A 68 6.98 3.95 -10.32
C THR A 68 5.52 4.25 -10.67
#